data_AF-A0A8T2VR39-F1
#
_entry.id   AF-A0A8T2VR39-F1
#
_cell.length_a   1.000
_cell.length_b   1.000
_cell.length_c   1.000
_cell.angle_alpha   90.00
_cell.angle_beta   90.00
_cell.angle_gamma   90.00
#
_symmetry.space_group_name_H-M   'P 1'
#
loop_
_entity.id
_entity.type
_entity.pdbx_description
1 polymer ?
#
loop_
_entity_poly.entity_id
_entity_poly.type
_entity_poly.pdbx_seq_one_letter_code
_entity_poly.pdbx_strand_id
1 'polypeptide(L)'
;MKVMGKDVQEDGPCGHSEVLAVLYGLIKTPERTSLHISKNACICPDCHTVISVLSNVEKGLISCRDIRSIHTFSEGKCCCGS
;
A
#
# COMPACT_ATOMS: atom_id res chain seq x y z
N MET A 1 1.24 27.98 -23.97
CA MET A 1 2.03 26.84 -23.44
C MET A 1 2.61 27.27 -22.10
N LYS A 2 2.05 26.81 -20.99
CA LYS A 2 2.60 27.08 -19.65
C LYS A 2 2.94 25.74 -19.03
N VAL A 3 4.22 25.40 -19.13
CA VAL A 3 4.81 24.31 -18.35
C VAL A 3 4.88 24.83 -16.93
N MET A 4 4.03 24.31 -16.05
CA MET A 4 4.09 24.57 -14.62
C MET A 4 4.63 23.30 -13.98
N GLY A 5 5.94 23.28 -13.72
CA GLY A 5 6.52 22.39 -12.72
C GLY A 5 5.81 22.64 -11.40
N LYS A 6 5.36 21.58 -10.75
CA LYS A 6 4.86 21.66 -9.38
C LYS A 6 5.96 21.16 -8.45
N ASP A 7 6.82 22.06 -8.02
CA ASP A 7 7.37 22.04 -6.68
C ASP A 7 6.30 22.60 -5.73
N VAL A 8 5.62 21.73 -4.98
CA VAL A 8 4.74 22.12 -3.87
C VAL A 8 4.99 21.16 -2.71
N GLN A 9 5.76 21.68 -1.75
CA GLN A 9 5.54 21.64 -0.29
C GLN A 9 5.43 20.28 0.41
N GLU A 10 6.23 20.15 1.47
CA GLU A 10 6.18 19.05 2.44
C GLU A 10 4.81 18.99 3.12
N ASP A 11 3.91 18.17 2.59
CA ASP A 11 2.71 17.72 3.29
C ASP A 11 3.15 16.88 4.50
N GLY A 12 2.80 17.30 5.72
CA GLY A 12 2.89 16.44 6.91
C GLY A 12 2.23 15.07 6.65
N PRO A 13 2.57 14.01 7.41
CA PRO A 13 2.76 12.63 6.95
C PRO A 13 1.51 11.88 6.44
N CYS A 14 0.80 12.41 5.46
CA CYS A 14 -0.12 11.70 4.58
C CYS A 14 0.66 11.17 3.36
N GLY A 15 1.82 10.56 3.62
CA GLY A 15 2.58 9.90 2.58
C GLY A 15 1.91 8.58 2.24
N HIS A 16 1.40 8.43 1.01
CA HIS A 16 0.95 7.15 0.43
C HIS A 16 2.14 6.20 0.17
N SER A 17 3.13 6.20 1.05
CA SER A 17 4.33 5.37 0.98
C SER A 17 4.01 3.88 1.08
N GLU A 18 2.84 3.51 1.59
CA GLU A 18 2.33 2.13 1.57
C GLU A 18 2.20 1.61 0.15
N VAL A 19 1.60 2.40 -0.74
CA VAL A 19 1.37 1.98 -2.13
C VAL A 19 2.71 1.80 -2.83
N LEU A 20 3.64 2.75 -2.64
CA LEU A 20 4.97 2.65 -3.21
C LEU A 20 5.75 1.44 -2.67
N ALA A 21 5.68 1.18 -1.36
CA ALA A 21 6.35 0.05 -0.73
C ALA A 21 5.80 -1.28 -1.24
N VAL A 22 4.47 -1.40 -1.37
CA VAL A 22 3.83 -2.60 -1.93
C VAL A 22 4.21 -2.80 -3.39
N LEU A 23 4.09 -1.77 -4.23
CA LEU A 23 4.46 -1.84 -5.66
C LEU A 23 5.93 -2.23 -5.84
N TYR A 24 6.83 -1.62 -5.06
CA TYR A 24 8.24 -1.95 -5.11
C TYR A 24 8.51 -3.40 -4.68
N GLY A 25 7.83 -3.86 -3.63
CA GLY A 25 7.86 -5.26 -3.20
C GLY A 25 7.46 -6.19 -4.35
N LEU A 26 6.32 -5.92 -4.99
CA LEU A 26 5.79 -6.73 -6.09
C LEU A 26 6.76 -6.79 -7.27
N ILE A 27 7.37 -5.66 -7.65
CA ILE A 27 8.35 -5.61 -8.74
C ILE A 27 9.62 -6.41 -8.42
N LYS A 28 10.01 -6.48 -7.14
CA LYS A 28 11.27 -7.11 -6.70
C LYS A 28 11.12 -8.58 -6.29
N THR A 29 9.91 -9.03 -5.99
CA THR A 29 9.65 -10.42 -5.60
C THR A 29 9.07 -11.22 -6.75
N PRO A 30 9.35 -12.54 -6.83
CA PRO A 30 8.69 -13.40 -7.79
C PRO A 30 7.18 -13.50 -7.52
N GLU A 31 6.45 -13.84 -8.56
CA GLU A 31 4.99 -13.97 -8.57
C GLU A 31 4.49 -14.85 -7.40
N ARG A 32 3.35 -14.48 -6.80
CA ARG A 32 2.72 -15.20 -5.67
C ARG A 32 3.54 -15.26 -4.37
N THR A 33 4.58 -14.44 -4.23
CA THR A 33 5.29 -14.32 -2.95
C THR A 33 4.46 -13.50 -1.96
N SER A 34 4.48 -13.91 -0.69
CA SER A 34 3.88 -13.12 0.38
C SER A 34 4.71 -11.88 0.65
N LEU A 35 4.10 -10.69 0.55
CA LEU A 35 4.74 -9.42 0.88
C LEU A 35 4.40 -9.00 2.30
N HIS A 36 5.39 -8.49 3.02
CA HIS A 36 5.20 -7.94 4.36
C HIS A 36 5.75 -6.52 4.43
N ILE A 37 4.87 -5.55 4.68
CA ILE A 37 5.18 -4.13 4.78
C ILE A 37 4.90 -3.68 6.21
N SER A 38 5.84 -2.95 6.84
CA SER A 38 5.65 -2.37 8.17
C SER A 38 5.74 -0.85 8.09
N LYS A 39 4.71 -0.16 8.56
CA LYS A 39 4.63 1.31 8.61
C LYS A 39 4.37 1.77 10.05
N ASN A 40 5.01 2.86 10.45
CA ASN A 40 4.81 3.49 11.76
C ASN A 40 3.69 4.56 11.75
N ALA A 41 2.70 4.41 10.87
CA ALA A 41 1.54 5.30 10.75
C ALA A 41 0.35 4.50 10.18
N CYS A 42 -0.88 4.91 10.53
CA CYS A 42 -2.10 4.26 10.08
C CYS A 42 -2.20 4.24 8.54
N ILE A 43 -2.69 3.13 7.99
CA ILE A 43 -3.04 3.06 6.57
C ILE A 43 -4.29 3.91 6.33
N CYS A 44 -4.23 4.83 5.37
CA CYS A 44 -5.40 5.61 4.99
C CYS A 44 -6.39 4.78 4.14
N PRO A 45 -7.68 5.16 4.06
CA PRO A 45 -8.70 4.42 3.31
C PRO A 45 -8.36 4.26 1.81
N ASP A 46 -7.73 5.25 1.20
CA ASP A 46 -7.31 5.21 -0.20
C ASP A 46 -6.18 4.19 -0.41
N CYS A 47 -5.11 4.24 0.40
CA CYS A 47 -4.05 3.24 0.40
C CYS A 47 -4.63 1.83 0.64
N HIS A 48 -5.56 1.71 1.59
CA HIS A 48 -6.21 0.44 1.90
C HIS A 48 -6.91 -0.15 0.67
N THR A 49 -7.70 0.67 -0.03
CA THR A 49 -8.40 0.26 -1.26
C THR A 49 -7.43 -0.15 -2.35
N VAL A 50 -6.38 0.66 -2.58
CA VAL A 50 -5.36 0.39 -3.59
C VAL A 50 -4.64 -0.93 -3.33
N ILE A 51 -4.20 -1.17 -2.09
CA ILE A 51 -3.49 -2.40 -1.71
C ILE A 51 -4.42 -3.63 -1.86
N SER A 52 -5.70 -3.46 -1.54
CA SER A 52 -6.71 -4.50 -1.78
C SER A 52 -6.76 -4.90 -3.26
N VAL A 53 -6.87 -3.91 -4.17
CA VAL A 53 -6.87 -4.16 -5.62
C VAL A 53 -5.58 -4.83 -6.07
N LEU A 54 -4.42 -4.36 -5.59
CA LEU A 54 -3.11 -4.95 -5.92
C LEU A 54 -3.02 -6.42 -5.50
N SER A 55 -3.56 -6.79 -4.34
CA SER A 55 -3.60 -8.19 -3.89
C SER A 55 -4.39 -9.10 -4.83
N ASN A 56 -5.43 -8.59 -5.49
CA ASN A 56 -6.19 -9.37 -6.48
C ASN A 56 -5.38 -9.61 -7.78
N VAL A 57 -4.62 -8.60 -8.21
CA VAL A 57 -3.83 -8.66 -9.45
C VAL A 57 -2.68 -9.65 -9.31
N GLU A 58 -1.94 -9.57 -8.21
CA GLU A 58 -0.71 -10.34 -7.99
C GLU A 58 -0.95 -11.74 -7.45
N LYS A 59 -2.20 -12.06 -7.06
CA LYS A 59 -2.62 -13.35 -6.49
C LYS A 59 -1.76 -13.82 -5.31
N GLY A 60 -1.06 -12.90 -4.66
CA GLY A 60 -0.21 -13.10 -3.50
C GLY A 60 -0.86 -12.55 -2.22
N LEU A 61 -0.33 -12.97 -1.08
CA LEU A 61 -0.73 -12.46 0.22
C LEU A 61 0.06 -11.18 0.53
N ILE A 62 -0.63 -10.07 0.79
CA ILE A 62 0.03 -8.82 1.22
C ILE A 62 -0.35 -8.58 2.68
N SER A 63 0.64 -8.57 3.57
CA SER A 63 0.45 -8.21 4.97
C SER A 63 1.03 -6.83 5.23
N CYS A 64 0.22 -5.90 5.71
CA CYS A 64 0.66 -4.57 6.10
C CYS A 64 0.41 -4.36 7.60
N ARG A 65 1.49 -4.13 8.35
CA ARG A 65 1.41 -3.73 9.75
C ARG A 65 1.45 -2.21 9.85
N ASP A 66 0.44 -1.64 10.47
CA ASP A 66 0.40 -0.23 10.85
C ASP A 66 0.51 -0.09 12.38
N ILE A 67 0.41 1.13 12.91
CA ILE A 67 0.53 1.38 14.36
C ILE A 67 -0.63 0.81 15.18
N ARG A 68 -1.80 0.59 14.58
CA ARG A 68 -3.01 0.12 15.24
C ARG A 68 -3.33 -1.34 14.96
N SER A 69 -2.97 -1.82 13.77
CA SER A 69 -3.52 -3.06 13.25
C SER A 69 -2.56 -3.78 12.30
N ILE A 70 -2.88 -5.04 12.03
CA ILE A 70 -2.28 -5.81 10.95
C ILE A 70 -3.37 -6.04 9.92
N HIS A 71 -3.16 -5.51 8.72
CA HIS A 71 -4.03 -5.65 7.58
C HIS A 71 -3.51 -6.80 6.72
N THR A 72 -4.29 -7.85 6.56
CA THR A 72 -3.96 -8.95 5.65
C THR A 72 -4.84 -8.85 4.42
N PHE A 73 -4.24 -8.64 3.26
CA PHE A 73 -4.90 -8.54 1.98
C PHE A 73 -4.68 -9.82 1.15
N SER A 74 -5.78 -10.40 0.69
CA SER A 74 -5.81 -11.58 -0.18
C SER A 74 -6.98 -11.47 -1.15
N GLU A 75 -6.73 -11.75 -2.44
CA GLU A 75 -7.78 -11.84 -3.48
C GLU A 75 -8.73 -10.63 -3.50
N GLY A 76 -8.18 -9.42 -3.33
CA GLY A 76 -9.01 -8.21 -3.38
C GLY A 76 -9.65 -7.79 -2.07
N LYS A 77 -9.39 -8.50 -0.95
CA LYS A 77 -10.06 -8.25 0.34
C LYS A 77 -9.05 -8.08 1.48
N CYS A 78 -9.33 -7.16 2.40
CA CYS A 78 -8.64 -7.12 3.71
C CYS A 78 -9.37 -8.00 4.74
N CYS A 79 -8.62 -8.60 5.67
CA CYS A 79 -9.11 -9.25 6.90
C CYS A 79 -9.58 -8.25 7.98
N CYS A 80 -9.57 -6.97 7.66
CA CYS A 80 -10.08 -5.91 8.51
C CYS A 80 -11.54 -6.20 8.85
N GLY A 81 -11.83 -6.48 10.12
CA GLY A 81 -13.20 -6.72 10.58
C GLY A 81 -14.01 -5.45 10.41
N SER A 82 -14.96 -5.50 9.46
CA SER A 82 -16.07 -4.57 9.17
C SER A 82 -15.91 -3.11 9.60
#